data_AF-A0A098BVI2-F1
#
_entry.id   AF-A0A098BVI2-F1
#
_cell.length_a   1.000
_cell.length_b   1.000
_cell.length_c   1.000
_cell.angle_alpha   90.00
_cell.angle_beta   90.00
_cell.angle_gamma   90.00
#
_symmetry.space_group_name_H-M   'P 1'
#
loop_
_entity.id
_entity.type
_entity.pdbx_description
1 polymer ?
#
loop_
_entity_poly.entity_id
_entity_poly.type
_entity_poly.pdbx_seq_one_letter_code
_entity_poly.pdbx_strand_id
1 'polypeptide(L)'
;VRVKEESKVIEGEVVEIEIEKHSGSNIGGTRGTSGRPPVGASKDTQRKKEAGVLGKLILKTTEMETLYDLGSKMIEALQKENITAGDVICIDKGTGKITKRGRSFGKARDFDAMDPNTVFVQCPEGELQKRKELVHTVTLHDIDVINSRTQGFLALFSGDTGEIKSEIREHIDMKIKEWQEDEKAELVPGVLFIDEVHMLDIECFSYLNRALESEQSPIVIMATNRG
;
A
#
# COMPACT_ATOMS: atom_id res chain seq x y z
N VAL A 1 -0.29 -11.29 -15.28
CA VAL A 1 0.76 -10.27 -15.39
C VAL A 1 1.55 -10.21 -14.10
N ARG A 2 2.86 -10.25 -14.18
CA ARG A 2 3.79 -10.07 -13.07
C ARG A 2 4.45 -8.71 -13.21
N VAL A 3 4.23 -7.82 -12.25
CA VAL A 3 4.83 -6.49 -12.22
C VAL A 3 5.88 -6.47 -11.11
N LYS A 4 7.07 -5.97 -11.44
CA LYS A 4 8.17 -5.79 -10.49
C LYS A 4 8.19 -4.35 -10.02
N GLU A 5 8.10 -4.15 -8.71
CA GLU A 5 8.18 -2.83 -8.08
C GLU A 5 9.33 -2.81 -7.09
N GLU A 6 10.25 -1.86 -7.24
CA GLU A 6 11.26 -1.58 -6.22
C GLU A 6 10.67 -0.65 -5.16
N SER A 7 10.42 -1.17 -3.95
CA SER A 7 10.08 -0.34 -2.79
C SER A 7 11.31 -0.12 -1.91
N LYS A 8 11.44 1.11 -1.38
CA LYS A 8 12.43 1.43 -0.35
C LYS A 8 11.75 1.36 1.01
N VAL A 9 12.25 0.49 1.88
CA VAL A 9 11.72 0.30 3.23
C VAL A 9 12.74 0.72 4.27
N ILE A 10 12.26 1.22 5.41
CA ILE A 10 13.06 1.41 6.63
C ILE A 10 12.60 0.36 7.64
N GLU A 11 13.53 -0.46 8.13
CA GLU A 11 13.23 -1.50 9.11
C GLU A 11 14.12 -1.32 10.34
N GLY A 12 13.51 -1.19 11.52
CA GLY A 12 14.25 -1.01 12.76
C GLY A 12 13.40 -1.19 14.00
N GLU A 13 14.07 -1.37 15.13
CA GLU A 13 13.48 -1.29 16.46
C GLU A 13 13.36 0.18 16.87
N VAL A 14 12.18 0.55 17.38
CA VAL A 14 11.93 1.87 17.95
C VAL A 14 12.63 2.00 19.29
N VAL A 15 13.58 2.91 19.38
CA VAL A 15 14.26 3.25 20.64
C VAL A 15 13.43 4.25 21.42
N GLU A 16 13.03 5.33 20.73
CA GLU A 16 12.35 6.47 21.33
C GLU A 16 11.46 7.17 20.30
N ILE A 17 10.35 7.74 20.78
CA ILE A 17 9.42 8.57 20.00
C ILE A 17 9.17 9.85 20.80
N GLU A 18 9.57 10.98 20.25
CA GLU A 18 9.25 12.30 20.79
C GLU A 18 8.21 12.96 19.89
N ILE A 19 7.06 13.35 20.41
CA ILE A 19 6.04 14.09 19.63
C ILE A 19 5.89 15.46 20.26
N GLU A 20 6.24 16.50 19.51
CA GLU A 20 6.06 17.88 19.92
C GLU A 20 4.58 18.24 19.80
N LYS A 21 3.86 18.15 20.92
CA LYS A 21 2.52 18.71 21.00
C LYS A 21 2.64 20.23 20.95
N HIS A 22 2.38 20.83 19.79
CA HIS A 22 2.00 22.24 19.72
C HIS A 22 0.69 22.41 20.50
N SER A 23 0.79 22.63 21.80
CA SER A 23 -0.30 23.18 22.59
C SER A 23 -0.64 24.53 21.99
N GLY A 24 -1.75 24.61 21.25
CA GLY A 24 -2.38 25.88 20.93
C GLY A 24 -2.74 26.57 22.25
N SER A 25 -1.84 27.40 22.76
CA SER A 25 -2.13 28.27 23.88
C SER A 25 -3.05 29.37 23.37
N ASN A 26 -4.35 29.12 23.44
CA ASN A 26 -5.35 30.19 23.43
C ASN A 26 -6.13 30.07 24.74
N ILE A 27 -5.46 30.43 25.83
CA ILE A 27 -6.07 30.58 27.15
C ILE A 27 -6.41 32.06 27.35
N GLY A 28 -7.71 32.31 27.59
CA GLY A 28 -8.18 33.29 28.57
C GLY A 28 -8.28 34.75 28.13
N GLY A 29 -9.51 35.25 28.01
CA GLY A 29 -9.78 36.66 27.75
C GLY A 29 -9.81 37.55 29.00
N THR A 30 -9.78 38.87 28.76
CA THR A 30 -10.31 39.89 29.69
C THR A 30 -10.83 41.11 28.90
N ARG A 31 -11.88 41.72 29.46
CA ARG A 31 -12.76 42.78 28.92
C ARG A 31 -12.14 44.20 28.86
N GLY A 32 -12.73 45.03 27.98
CA GLY A 32 -12.78 46.52 28.03
C GLY A 32 -11.71 47.20 27.15
N THR A 33 -11.94 48.26 26.35
CA THR A 33 -13.02 49.25 26.19
C THR A 33 -12.82 49.99 24.84
N SER A 34 -13.93 50.39 24.20
CA SER A 34 -14.11 51.55 23.28
C SER A 34 -12.95 52.05 22.38
N GLY A 35 -13.08 51.88 21.06
CA GLY A 35 -12.33 52.64 20.06
C GLY A 35 -12.72 52.28 18.62
N ARG A 36 -13.07 53.29 17.80
CA ARG A 36 -13.49 53.22 16.39
C ARG A 36 -12.59 52.33 15.49
N PRO A 37 -13.13 51.69 14.43
CA PRO A 37 -12.30 51.01 13.44
C PRO A 37 -11.74 52.00 12.40
N PRO A 38 -10.45 51.94 12.02
CA PRO A 38 -9.98 52.53 10.79
C PRO A 38 -10.03 51.50 9.64
N VAL A 39 -10.49 52.00 8.50
CA VAL A 39 -10.57 51.36 7.19
C VAL A 39 -9.17 51.26 6.58
N GLY A 40 -8.77 50.09 6.08
CA GLY A 40 -7.50 49.93 5.35
C GLY A 40 -7.09 48.46 5.20
N ALA A 41 -7.68 47.77 4.23
CA ALA A 41 -7.29 46.41 3.87
C ALA A 41 -6.02 46.45 3.00
N SER A 42 -4.85 46.19 3.61
CA SER A 42 -3.63 45.82 2.90
C SER A 42 -3.45 44.31 2.97
N LYS A 43 -3.37 43.69 1.79
CA LYS A 43 -3.12 42.26 1.57
C LYS A 43 -1.69 41.91 2.01
N ASP A 44 -1.53 41.44 3.24
CA ASP A 44 -0.29 40.79 3.66
C ASP A 44 -0.37 39.29 3.39
N THR A 45 0.29 38.90 2.30
CA THR A 45 1.22 37.77 2.23
C THR A 45 0.95 36.63 3.21
N GLN A 46 0.10 35.68 2.78
CA GLN A 46 0.11 34.33 3.34
C GLN A 46 1.50 33.70 3.09
N ARG A 47 2.42 33.89 4.04
CA ARG A 47 3.58 33.02 4.18
C ARG A 47 3.06 31.62 4.47
N LYS A 48 3.14 30.75 3.47
CA LYS A 48 3.07 29.30 3.58
C LYS A 48 4.02 28.90 4.73
N LYS A 49 3.45 28.61 5.90
CA LYS A 49 4.21 28.11 7.05
C LYS A 49 4.61 26.69 6.66
N GLU A 50 5.90 26.48 6.40
CA GLU A 50 6.47 25.15 6.24
C GLU A 50 5.99 24.29 7.40
N ALA A 51 5.43 23.12 7.09
CA ALA A 51 5.00 22.14 8.07
C ALA A 51 6.26 21.64 8.79
N GLY A 52 6.65 22.36 9.85
CA GLY A 52 7.82 22.06 10.66
C GLY A 52 7.71 20.67 11.25
N VAL A 53 8.87 20.07 11.48
CA VAL A 53 9.04 18.80 12.22
C VAL A 53 8.15 18.81 13.46
N LEU A 54 7.26 17.83 13.59
CA LEU A 54 6.29 17.72 14.70
C LEU A 54 6.65 16.61 15.70
N GLY A 55 7.75 15.91 15.44
CA GLY A 55 8.26 14.86 16.31
C GLY A 55 9.55 14.27 15.78
N LYS A 56 10.19 13.43 16.59
CA LYS A 56 11.41 12.70 16.28
C LYS A 56 11.21 11.22 16.60
N LEU A 57 11.79 10.37 15.78
CA LEU A 57 11.78 8.93 15.92
C LEU A 57 13.22 8.42 15.85
N ILE A 58 13.62 7.66 16.86
CA ILE A 58 14.92 7.00 16.85
C ILE A 58 14.70 5.52 16.53
N LEU A 59 15.28 5.07 15.41
CA LEU A 59 15.27 3.67 14.99
C LEU A 59 16.67 3.09 15.09
N LYS A 60 16.76 1.85 15.57
CA LYS A 60 18.01 1.09 15.60
C LYS A 60 17.88 -0.27 14.93
N THR A 61 19.01 -0.75 14.45
CA THR A 61 19.28 -2.13 14.03
C THR A 61 20.39 -2.68 14.93
N THR A 62 20.88 -3.90 14.66
CA THR A 62 22.07 -4.41 15.37
C THR A 62 23.35 -3.65 15.05
N GLU A 63 23.40 -2.92 13.94
CA GLU A 63 24.63 -2.28 13.43
C GLU A 63 24.59 -0.74 13.52
N MET A 64 23.41 -0.13 13.42
CA MET A 64 23.28 1.33 13.37
C MET A 64 22.04 1.85 14.10
N GLU A 65 22.10 3.12 14.48
CA GLU A 65 21.01 3.89 15.06
C GLU A 65 20.89 5.21 14.31
N THR A 66 19.67 5.66 14.02
CA THR A 66 19.43 6.90 13.27
C THR A 66 18.18 7.61 13.78
N LEU A 67 18.27 8.93 13.86
CA LEU A 67 17.18 9.83 14.19
C LEU A 67 16.46 10.31 12.93
N TYR A 68 15.14 10.20 12.93
CA TYR A 68 14.25 10.62 11.85
C TYR A 68 13.31 11.71 12.34
N ASP A 69 13.23 12.79 11.58
CA ASP A 69 12.23 13.83 11.79
C ASP A 69 10.86 13.38 11.25
N LEU A 70 9.82 13.52 12.06
CA LEU A 70 8.46 13.10 11.74
C LEU A 70 7.58 14.29 11.36
N GLY A 71 6.86 14.14 10.24
CA GLY A 71 5.74 15.01 9.88
C GLY A 71 4.41 14.54 10.49
N SER A 72 3.36 15.35 10.37
CA SER A 72 2.03 15.06 10.91
C SER A 72 1.47 13.69 10.50
N LYS A 73 1.55 13.36 9.20
CA LYS A 73 1.05 12.09 8.65
C LYS A 73 1.72 10.86 9.27
N MET A 74 3.03 10.95 9.51
CA MET A 74 3.79 9.84 10.11
C MET A 74 3.43 9.67 11.59
N ILE A 75 3.21 10.78 12.30
CA ILE A 75 2.77 10.75 13.70
C ILE A 75 1.39 10.12 13.83
N GLU A 76 0.45 10.49 12.96
CA GLU A 76 -0.89 9.87 12.90
C GLU A 76 -0.80 8.36 12.62
N ALA A 77 0.08 7.93 11.71
CA ALA A 77 0.30 6.52 11.41
C ALA A 77 0.90 5.74 12.60
N LEU A 78 1.88 6.31 13.30
CA LEU A 78 2.46 5.72 14.51
C LEU A 78 1.41 5.57 15.63
N GLN A 79 0.56 6.58 15.82
CA GLN A 79 -0.51 6.56 16.81
C GLN A 79 -1.60 5.54 16.43
N LYS A 80 -1.97 5.45 15.16
CA LYS A 80 -2.96 4.48 14.67
C LYS A 80 -2.54 3.03 14.91
N GLU A 81 -1.26 2.73 14.71
CA GLU A 81 -0.69 1.39 14.92
C GLU A 81 -0.23 1.15 16.37
N ASN A 82 -0.45 2.10 17.29
CA ASN A 82 -0.02 2.05 18.70
C ASN A 82 1.46 1.66 18.86
N ILE A 83 2.34 2.30 18.09
CA ILE A 83 3.78 2.04 18.12
C ILE A 83 4.39 2.59 19.41
N THR A 84 5.19 1.77 20.07
CA THR A 84 5.87 2.09 21.34
C THR A 84 7.35 1.76 21.26
N ALA A 85 8.15 2.33 22.18
CA ALA A 85 9.56 1.98 22.31
C ALA A 85 9.73 0.47 22.60
N GLY A 86 10.57 -0.19 21.81
CA GLY A 86 10.77 -1.64 21.81
C GLY A 86 9.99 -2.38 20.72
N ASP A 87 9.12 -1.71 19.96
CA ASP A 87 8.46 -2.33 18.82
C ASP A 87 9.39 -2.34 17.60
N VAL A 88 9.37 -3.42 16.82
CA VAL A 88 10.06 -3.51 15.53
C VAL A 88 9.05 -3.15 14.45
N ILE A 89 9.40 -2.14 13.64
CA ILE A 89 8.52 -1.58 12.61
C ILE A 89 9.18 -1.62 11.24
N CYS A 90 8.35 -1.71 10.20
CA CYS A 90 8.72 -1.54 8.81
C CYS A 90 7.95 -0.33 8.26
N ILE A 91 8.67 0.64 7.71
CA ILE A 91 8.12 1.85 7.10
C ILE A 91 8.39 1.79 5.61
N ASP A 92 7.34 1.77 4.80
CA ASP A 92 7.47 1.92 3.35
C ASP A 92 7.62 3.42 3.02
N LYS A 93 8.74 3.80 2.39
CA LYS A 93 9.03 5.21 2.06
C LYS A 93 8.14 5.78 0.96
N GLY A 94 7.64 4.94 0.05
CA GLY A 94 6.79 5.37 -1.06
C GLY A 94 5.38 5.66 -0.60
N THR A 95 4.82 4.78 0.24
CA THR A 95 3.44 4.91 0.73
C THR A 95 3.30 5.63 2.07
N GLY A 96 4.37 5.70 2.86
CA GLY A 96 4.33 6.18 4.25
C GLY A 96 3.59 5.22 5.20
N LYS A 97 3.28 4.00 4.75
CA LYS A 97 2.61 2.99 5.57
C LYS A 97 3.60 2.42 6.59
N ILE A 98 3.20 2.44 7.86
CA ILE A 98 3.93 1.84 8.96
C ILE A 98 3.29 0.50 9.29
N THR A 99 4.10 -0.55 9.43
CA THR A 99 3.63 -1.88 9.80
C THR A 99 4.41 -2.37 11.02
N LYS A 100 3.70 -2.66 12.11
CA LYS A 100 4.29 -3.31 13.30
C LYS A 100 4.60 -4.78 12.98
N ARG A 101 5.87 -5.16 13.03
CA ARG A 101 6.33 -6.55 12.83
C ARG A 101 6.22 -7.37 14.11
N GLY A 102 6.44 -6.72 15.25
CA GLY A 102 6.39 -7.35 16.56
C GLY A 102 7.11 -6.50 17.61
N ARG A 103 7.44 -7.12 18.74
CA ARG A 103 8.24 -6.51 19.81
C ARG A 103 9.62 -7.15 19.89
N SER A 104 10.64 -6.36 20.18
CA SER A 104 12.02 -6.85 20.31
C SER A 104 12.17 -7.76 21.53
N PHE A 105 12.97 -8.83 21.41
CA PHE A 105 13.26 -9.71 22.54
C PHE A 105 13.98 -9.00 23.70
N GLY A 106 14.72 -7.93 23.41
CA GLY A 106 15.49 -7.16 24.41
C GLY A 106 14.65 -6.53 25.52
N LYS A 107 13.36 -6.28 25.27
CA LYS A 107 12.41 -5.72 26.26
C LYS A 107 11.27 -6.67 26.62
N ALA A 108 11.38 -7.96 26.28
CA ALA A 108 10.35 -8.95 26.57
C ALA A 108 10.10 -9.19 28.07
N ARG A 109 11.06 -8.82 28.95
CA ARG A 109 10.98 -9.03 30.40
C ARG A 109 10.37 -7.86 31.18
N ASP A 110 10.26 -6.67 30.59
CA ASP A 110 9.86 -5.45 31.32
C ASP A 110 8.34 -5.24 31.38
N PHE A 111 7.56 -6.08 30.69
CA PHE A 111 6.10 -5.99 30.64
C PHE A 111 5.48 -7.33 31.02
N ASP A 112 5.10 -7.47 32.30
CA ASP A 112 4.43 -8.67 32.87
C ASP A 112 2.95 -8.78 32.44
N ALA A 113 2.39 -7.74 31.80
CA ALA A 113 1.06 -7.73 31.20
C ALA A 113 1.16 -7.72 29.66
N MET A 114 1.57 -8.84 29.08
CA MET A 114 1.60 -9.00 27.62
C MET A 114 0.19 -9.28 27.08
N ASP A 115 -0.16 -8.61 25.98
CA ASP A 115 -1.30 -9.03 25.16
C ASP A 115 -1.02 -10.45 24.62
N PRO A 116 -1.96 -11.41 24.73
CA PRO A 116 -1.78 -12.79 24.26
C PRO A 116 -1.31 -12.90 22.80
N ASN A 117 -1.50 -11.86 21.99
CA ASN A 117 -1.13 -11.82 20.57
C ASN A 117 0.20 -11.11 20.29
N THR A 118 1.05 -10.83 21.29
CA THR A 118 2.32 -10.13 21.08
C THR A 118 3.34 -11.05 20.39
N VAL A 119 3.59 -10.81 19.10
CA VAL A 119 4.64 -11.50 18.34
C VAL A 119 6.00 -10.91 18.68
N PHE A 120 6.92 -11.74 19.18
CA PHE A 120 8.30 -11.33 19.41
C PHE A 120 9.15 -11.57 18.17
N VAL A 121 9.94 -10.57 17.80
CA VAL A 121 10.82 -10.60 16.63
C VAL A 121 12.21 -10.13 17.03
N GLN A 122 13.23 -10.65 16.35
CA GLN A 122 14.61 -10.21 16.54
C GLN A 122 14.78 -8.78 15.99
N CYS A 123 15.69 -8.02 16.60
CA CYS A 123 16.12 -6.74 16.07
C CYS A 123 16.65 -6.93 14.64
N PRO A 124 16.18 -6.15 13.66
CA PRO A 124 16.67 -6.27 12.29
C PRO A 124 18.19 -6.05 12.22
N GLU A 125 18.86 -6.84 11.38
CA GLU A 125 20.30 -6.75 11.14
C GLU A 125 20.60 -5.94 9.86
N GLY A 126 21.81 -5.39 9.81
CA GLY A 126 22.31 -4.61 8.66
C GLY A 126 21.79 -3.17 8.63
N GLU A 127 21.69 -2.61 7.42
CA GLU A 127 21.26 -1.23 7.23
C GLU A 127 19.78 -1.01 7.55
N LEU A 128 19.47 0.15 8.17
CA LEU A 128 18.10 0.59 8.42
C LEU A 128 17.30 0.73 7.13
N GLN A 129 17.92 1.19 6.04
CA GLN A 129 17.26 1.40 4.76
C GLN A 129 17.55 0.23 3.81
N LYS A 130 16.51 -0.47 3.39
CA LYS A 130 16.63 -1.60 2.47
C LYS A 130 15.83 -1.33 1.20
N ARG A 131 16.35 -1.80 0.06
CA ARG A 131 15.58 -1.90 -1.18
C ARG A 131 14.97 -3.29 -1.23
N LYS A 132 13.66 -3.34 -1.43
CA LYS A 132 12.91 -4.59 -1.55
C LYS A 132 12.23 -4.62 -2.91
N GLU A 133 12.55 -5.63 -3.70
CA GLU A 133 11.80 -5.93 -4.91
C GLU A 133 10.52 -6.68 -4.51
N LEU A 134 9.38 -6.08 -4.81
CA LEU A 134 8.06 -6.68 -4.64
C LEU A 134 7.56 -7.13 -6.00
N VAL A 135 7.19 -8.40 -6.07
CA VAL A 135 6.65 -9.00 -7.28
C VAL A 135 5.16 -9.17 -7.10
N HIS A 136 4.37 -8.37 -7.82
CA HIS A 136 2.92 -8.43 -7.80
C HIS A 136 2.43 -9.23 -8.99
N THR A 137 1.64 -10.28 -8.73
CA THR A 137 1.00 -11.06 -9.79
C THR A 137 -0.49 -10.78 -9.78
N VAL A 138 -1.01 -10.29 -10.91
CA VAL A 138 -2.41 -9.87 -11.09
C VAL A 138 -2.93 -10.45 -12.41
N THR A 139 -4.20 -10.84 -12.48
CA THR A 139 -4.80 -11.32 -13.74
C THR A 139 -5.19 -10.16 -14.66
N LEU A 140 -5.24 -10.38 -15.97
CA LEU A 140 -5.71 -9.34 -16.91
C LEU A 140 -7.17 -8.94 -16.61
N HIS A 141 -7.98 -9.92 -16.22
CA HIS A 141 -9.37 -9.68 -15.82
C HIS A 141 -9.49 -8.72 -14.63
N ASP A 142 -8.63 -8.84 -13.61
CA ASP A 142 -8.67 -7.93 -12.46
C ASP A 142 -8.37 -6.49 -12.88
N ILE A 143 -7.42 -6.32 -13.81
CA ILE A 143 -7.06 -5.01 -14.36
C ILE A 143 -8.23 -4.44 -15.16
N ASP A 144 -8.90 -5.26 -15.97
CA ASP A 144 -10.10 -4.89 -16.72
C ASP A 144 -11.22 -4.38 -15.80
N VAL A 145 -11.53 -5.12 -14.73
CA VAL A 145 -12.59 -4.76 -13.78
C VAL A 145 -12.28 -3.47 -13.04
N ILE A 146 -11.03 -3.28 -12.60
CA ILE A 146 -10.59 -2.06 -11.91
C ILE A 146 -10.77 -0.82 -12.80
N ASN A 147 -10.41 -0.93 -14.08
CA ASN A 147 -10.48 0.19 -15.02
C ASN A 147 -11.88 0.39 -15.62
N SER A 148 -12.78 -0.59 -15.50
CA SER A 148 -14.12 -0.49 -16.08
C SER A 148 -15.10 0.37 -15.27
N ARG A 149 -14.89 0.55 -13.96
CA ARG A 149 -15.85 1.24 -13.07
C ARG A 149 -15.15 2.17 -12.09
N THR A 150 -15.83 3.23 -11.67
CA THR A 150 -15.34 4.18 -10.65
C THR A 150 -15.12 3.53 -9.27
N GLN A 151 -15.74 2.38 -9.01
CA GLN A 151 -15.57 1.55 -7.81
C GLN A 151 -15.05 0.14 -8.18
N GLY A 152 -14.23 0.03 -9.23
CA GLY A 152 -13.79 -1.25 -9.79
C GLY A 152 -13.07 -2.17 -8.80
N PHE A 153 -12.35 -1.61 -7.81
CA PHE A 153 -11.67 -2.40 -6.78
C PHE A 153 -12.63 -3.17 -5.86
N LEU A 154 -13.73 -2.54 -5.43
CA LEU A 154 -14.74 -3.19 -4.58
C LEU A 154 -15.54 -4.25 -5.35
N ALA A 155 -15.71 -4.05 -6.66
CA ALA A 155 -16.41 -4.98 -7.54
C ALA A 155 -15.72 -6.36 -7.64
N LEU A 156 -14.39 -6.39 -7.49
CA LEU A 156 -13.62 -7.64 -7.41
C LEU A 156 -14.07 -8.55 -6.27
N PHE A 157 -14.57 -7.96 -5.17
CA PHE A 157 -15.00 -8.71 -3.98
C PHE A 157 -16.52 -8.94 -3.93
N SER A 158 -17.30 -8.14 -4.65
CA SER A 158 -18.76 -8.27 -4.67
C SER A 158 -19.29 -9.22 -5.73
N GLY A 159 -18.48 -9.62 -6.71
CA GLY A 159 -18.87 -10.49 -7.83
C GLY A 159 -19.78 -9.83 -8.87
N ASP A 160 -20.22 -8.59 -8.65
CA ASP A 160 -21.00 -7.80 -9.60
C ASP A 160 -20.08 -6.99 -10.53
N THR A 161 -19.26 -7.71 -11.28
CA THR A 161 -18.32 -7.10 -12.24
C THR A 161 -19.03 -6.63 -13.51
N GLY A 162 -20.11 -7.31 -13.90
CA GLY A 162 -20.85 -7.07 -15.14
C GLY A 162 -20.00 -7.30 -16.39
N GLU A 163 -20.57 -6.98 -17.56
CA GLU A 163 -19.83 -7.06 -18.82
C GLU A 163 -18.84 -5.89 -18.96
N ILE A 164 -17.63 -6.21 -19.41
CA ILE A 164 -16.58 -5.22 -19.64
C ILE A 164 -16.56 -4.88 -21.12
N LYS A 165 -16.63 -3.58 -21.43
CA LYS A 165 -16.60 -3.07 -22.80
C LYS A 165 -15.28 -3.44 -23.50
N SER A 166 -15.36 -3.81 -24.78
CA SER A 166 -14.19 -4.15 -25.59
C SER A 166 -13.16 -3.02 -25.65
N GLU A 167 -13.60 -1.76 -25.69
CA GLU A 167 -12.71 -0.57 -25.69
C GLU A 167 -11.75 -0.56 -24.48
N ILE A 168 -12.20 -1.03 -23.31
CA ILE A 168 -11.40 -1.08 -22.09
C ILE A 168 -10.36 -2.19 -22.18
N ARG A 169 -10.77 -3.36 -22.70
CA ARG A 169 -9.87 -4.50 -22.92
C ARG A 169 -8.76 -4.14 -23.91
N GLU A 170 -9.11 -3.56 -25.06
CA GLU A 170 -8.15 -3.12 -26.07
C GLU A 170 -7.15 -2.08 -25.52
N HIS A 171 -7.64 -1.13 -24.73
CA HIS A 171 -6.79 -0.13 -24.08
C HIS A 171 -5.83 -0.75 -23.06
N ILE A 172 -6.28 -1.75 -22.31
CA ILE A 172 -5.45 -2.47 -21.35
C ILE A 172 -4.43 -3.35 -22.05
N ASP A 173 -4.83 -4.08 -23.10
CA ASP A 173 -3.92 -4.89 -23.91
C ASP A 173 -2.78 -4.04 -24.49
N MET A 174 -3.10 -2.83 -24.99
CA MET A 174 -2.10 -1.87 -25.47
C MET A 174 -1.13 -1.43 -24.36
N LYS A 175 -1.62 -1.11 -23.17
CA LYS A 175 -0.77 -0.73 -22.03
C LYS A 175 0.08 -1.87 -21.51
N ILE A 176 -0.46 -3.09 -21.46
CA ILE A 176 0.29 -4.27 -21.03
C ILE A 176 1.41 -4.58 -22.02
N LYS A 177 1.16 -4.40 -23.32
CA LYS A 177 2.19 -4.51 -24.34
C LYS A 177 3.29 -3.47 -24.16
N GLU A 178 2.93 -2.20 -23.91
CA GLU A 178 3.91 -1.14 -23.59
C GLU A 178 4.74 -1.50 -22.34
N TRP A 179 4.11 -2.01 -21.27
CA TRP A 179 4.81 -2.43 -20.05
C TRP A 179 5.71 -3.65 -20.26
N GLN A 180 5.37 -4.51 -21.20
CA GLN A 180 6.20 -5.65 -21.60
C GLN A 180 7.41 -5.19 -22.41
N GLU A 181 7.24 -4.24 -23.33
CA GLU A 181 8.32 -3.61 -24.11
C GLU A 181 9.29 -2.83 -23.20
N ASP A 182 8.78 -2.18 -22.16
CA ASP A 182 9.55 -1.46 -21.13
C ASP A 182 10.23 -2.38 -20.08
N GLU A 183 10.08 -3.71 -20.18
CA GLU A 183 10.54 -4.71 -19.20
C GLU A 183 10.00 -4.47 -17.76
N LYS A 184 8.91 -3.72 -17.61
CA LYS A 184 8.25 -3.44 -16.32
C LYS A 184 7.29 -4.56 -15.90
N ALA A 185 6.77 -5.30 -16.88
CA ALA A 185 5.81 -6.37 -16.66
C ALA A 185 6.13 -7.62 -17.49
N GLU A 186 5.84 -8.79 -16.92
CA GLU A 186 5.98 -10.10 -17.56
C GLU A 186 4.60 -10.77 -17.65
N LEU A 187 4.23 -11.27 -18.82
CA LEU A 187 3.05 -12.12 -18.96
C LEU A 187 3.40 -13.57 -18.61
N VAL A 188 2.64 -14.13 -17.66
CA VAL A 188 2.80 -15.51 -17.21
C VAL A 188 1.52 -16.26 -17.61
N PRO A 189 1.58 -17.18 -18.58
CA PRO A 189 0.44 -18.01 -18.95
C PRO A 189 -0.04 -18.84 -17.76
N GLY A 190 -1.35 -18.82 -17.52
CA GLY A 190 -2.00 -19.60 -16.47
C GLY A 190 -2.49 -20.96 -16.96
N VAL A 191 -3.38 -21.55 -16.16
CA VAL A 191 -4.12 -22.76 -16.53
C VAL A 191 -5.61 -22.45 -16.45
N LEU A 192 -6.35 -22.75 -17.52
CA LEU A 192 -7.81 -22.71 -17.55
C LEU A 192 -8.33 -24.14 -17.46
N PHE A 193 -8.96 -24.48 -16.34
CA PHE A 193 -9.61 -25.78 -16.16
C PHE A 193 -11.11 -25.64 -16.43
N ILE A 194 -11.63 -26.46 -17.35
CA ILE A 194 -13.04 -26.54 -17.69
C ILE A 194 -13.52 -27.94 -17.34
N ASP A 195 -14.30 -28.05 -16.27
CA ASP A 195 -15.01 -29.28 -15.93
C ASP A 195 -16.30 -29.41 -16.75
N GLU A 196 -16.76 -30.65 -16.91
CA GLU A 196 -17.99 -30.98 -17.64
C GLU A 196 -18.09 -30.30 -19.02
N VAL A 197 -17.01 -30.36 -19.81
CA VAL A 197 -16.91 -29.65 -21.11
C VAL A 197 -18.02 -30.03 -22.11
N HIS A 198 -18.68 -31.17 -21.92
CA HIS A 198 -19.84 -31.60 -22.70
C HIS A 198 -21.08 -30.70 -22.51
N MET A 199 -21.07 -29.78 -21.54
CA MET A 199 -22.11 -28.75 -21.36
C MET A 199 -21.89 -27.52 -22.25
N LEU A 200 -20.72 -27.39 -22.88
CA LEU A 200 -20.43 -26.29 -23.81
C LEU A 200 -21.07 -26.52 -25.18
N ASP A 201 -21.50 -25.44 -25.81
CA ASP A 201 -22.01 -25.44 -27.18
C ASP A 201 -20.88 -25.26 -28.22
N ILE A 202 -21.25 -25.37 -29.50
CA ILE A 202 -20.30 -25.24 -30.61
C ILE A 202 -19.68 -23.83 -30.70
N GLU A 203 -20.39 -22.80 -30.25
CA GLU A 203 -19.91 -21.42 -30.25
C GLU A 203 -18.78 -21.24 -29.24
N CYS A 204 -18.92 -21.83 -28.05
CA CYS A 204 -17.87 -21.87 -27.02
C CYS A 204 -16.60 -22.54 -27.54
N PHE A 205 -16.72 -23.70 -28.22
CA PHE A 205 -15.55 -24.36 -28.81
C PHE A 205 -14.90 -23.55 -29.94
N SER A 206 -15.71 -22.89 -30.77
CA SER A 206 -15.18 -21.98 -31.80
C SER A 206 -14.43 -20.80 -31.17
N TYR A 207 -14.94 -20.26 -30.06
CA TYR A 207 -14.28 -19.19 -29.31
C TYR A 207 -12.96 -19.68 -28.70
N LEU A 208 -12.97 -20.84 -28.03
CA LEU A 208 -11.77 -21.43 -27.43
C LEU A 208 -10.68 -21.69 -28.46
N ASN A 209 -11.03 -22.24 -29.63
CA ASN A 209 -10.07 -22.47 -30.72
C ASN A 209 -9.38 -21.18 -31.15
N ARG A 210 -10.16 -20.10 -31.39
CA ARG A 210 -9.59 -18.81 -31.76
C ARG A 210 -8.73 -18.21 -30.63
N ALA A 211 -9.15 -18.38 -29.38
CA ALA A 211 -8.41 -17.86 -28.23
C ALA A 211 -7.07 -18.60 -28.01
N LEU A 212 -7.02 -19.90 -28.31
CA LEU A 212 -5.83 -20.75 -28.23
C LEU A 212 -4.76 -20.45 -29.29
N GLU A 213 -5.11 -19.76 -30.37
CA GLU A 213 -4.14 -19.32 -31.39
C GLU A 213 -3.20 -18.21 -30.87
N SER A 214 -3.57 -17.53 -29.78
CA SER A 214 -2.72 -16.52 -29.17
C SER A 214 -1.53 -17.15 -28.44
N GLU A 215 -0.33 -16.59 -28.64
CA GLU A 215 0.89 -17.02 -27.92
C GLU A 215 0.80 -16.83 -26.40
N GLN A 216 -0.06 -15.92 -25.95
CA GLN A 216 -0.29 -15.63 -24.53
C GLN A 216 -1.48 -16.41 -23.95
N SER A 217 -1.98 -17.42 -24.69
CA SER A 217 -3.08 -18.26 -24.23
C SER A 217 -2.67 -19.13 -23.04
N PRO A 218 -3.56 -19.29 -22.02
CA PRO A 218 -3.31 -20.21 -20.93
C PRO A 218 -3.40 -21.66 -21.42
N ILE A 219 -2.81 -22.58 -20.66
CA ILE A 219 -2.98 -24.02 -20.90
C ILE A 219 -4.43 -24.37 -20.57
N VAL A 220 -5.19 -24.85 -21.55
CA VAL A 220 -6.58 -25.27 -21.37
C VAL A 220 -6.63 -26.77 -21.06
N ILE A 221 -7.18 -27.13 -19.91
CA ILE A 221 -7.41 -28.51 -19.47
C ILE A 221 -8.92 -28.73 -19.42
N MET A 222 -9.40 -29.72 -20.18
CA MET A 222 -10.83 -30.05 -20.26
C MET A 222 -11.08 -31.42 -19.65
N ALA A 223 -12.16 -31.54 -18.86
CA ALA A 223 -12.64 -32.81 -18.33
C ALA A 223 -14.07 -33.11 -18.83
N THR A 224 -14.33 -34.38 -19.13
CA THR A 224 -15.67 -34.88 -19.44
C THR A 224 -15.91 -36.21 -18.75
N ASN A 225 -17.11 -36.38 -18.19
CA ASN A 225 -17.61 -37.64 -17.66
C ASN A 225 -18.45 -38.42 -18.69
N ARG A 226 -18.68 -37.84 -19.88
CA ARG A 226 -19.34 -38.49 -21.02
C ARG A 226 -18.29 -39.00 -22.00
N GLY A 227 -18.33 -40.31 -22.26
CA GLY A 227 -17.52 -41.00 -23.27
C GLY A 227 -18.20 -41.11 -24.61
#